data_AF-A0A3D3GEM1-F1
#
_entry.id   AF-A0A3D3GEM1-F1
#
_cell.length_a   1.000
_cell.length_b   1.000
_cell.length_c   1.000
_cell.angle_alpha   90.00
_cell.angle_beta   90.00
_cell.angle_gamma   90.00
#
_symmetry.space_group_name_H-M   'P 1'
#
loop_
_entity.id
_entity.type
_entity.pdbx_description
1 polymer ?
#
loop_
_entity_poly.entity_id
_entity_poly.type
_entity_poly.pdbx_seq_one_letter_code
_entity_poly.pdbx_strand_id
1 'polypeptide(L)'
;MRPGARLICIPLLLLAAGLTPACSLDKGSKKVIKECVLPADQTGTLSGHWRTTAIPIALQAGAFSAQEIGIITSAADTWNSFYSESLGMAAIDYGGNAASPRTSSAARPARLCEQGIVNGTTFTGSVVIYKSGAWPYSTMQDVIALTPFCSVPASPIPIIFNAMVELNYQNFFIAGKRIPDLKSILVHEFGHLMGLNHSCEKTTKTGFPNCTNASIDPNYLSASLFPVFSFDSSGYGESRQALNDNDQGRANCLYTSPASTN
;
A
#
# COMPACT_ATOMS: atom_id res chain seq x y z
N MET A 1 7.59 -70.57 -7.72
CA MET A 1 8.94 -69.98 -7.90
C MET A 1 8.78 -68.47 -7.92
N ARG A 2 9.26 -67.76 -6.89
CA ARG A 2 9.20 -66.29 -6.78
C ARG A 2 10.59 -65.72 -7.09
N PRO A 3 10.76 -64.77 -8.02
CA PRO A 3 12.05 -64.15 -8.27
C PRO A 3 12.37 -63.13 -7.18
N GLY A 4 13.56 -63.27 -6.58
CA GLY A 4 14.09 -62.37 -5.57
C GLY A 4 14.59 -61.07 -6.17
N ALA A 5 14.16 -59.94 -5.61
CA ALA A 5 14.67 -58.62 -5.94
C ALA A 5 16.06 -58.42 -5.30
N ARG A 6 17.07 -58.15 -6.14
CA ARG A 6 18.43 -57.81 -5.71
C ARG A 6 18.52 -56.31 -5.43
N LEU A 7 18.91 -55.96 -4.21
CA LEU A 7 19.20 -54.60 -3.77
C LEU A 7 20.57 -54.19 -4.34
N ILE A 8 20.59 -53.23 -5.26
CA ILE A 8 21.83 -52.65 -5.81
C ILE A 8 22.15 -51.39 -4.98
N CYS A 9 23.19 -51.47 -4.15
CA CYS A 9 23.78 -50.30 -3.50
C CYS A 9 24.60 -49.50 -4.52
N ILE A 10 24.12 -48.30 -4.86
CA ILE A 10 24.88 -47.32 -5.64
C ILE A 10 25.67 -46.46 -4.65
N PRO A 11 27.01 -46.34 -4.79
CA PRO A 11 27.80 -45.45 -3.96
C PRO A 11 27.53 -43.99 -4.37
N LEU A 12 27.00 -43.21 -3.43
CA LEU A 12 26.73 -41.78 -3.57
C LEU A 12 28.07 -41.02 -3.50
N LEU A 13 28.55 -40.54 -4.65
CA LEU A 13 29.74 -39.69 -4.75
C LEU A 13 29.41 -38.30 -4.20
N LEU A 14 29.90 -37.99 -2.99
CA LEU A 14 29.82 -36.65 -2.39
C LEU A 14 30.79 -35.70 -3.11
N LEU A 15 30.29 -34.99 -4.12
CA LEU A 15 30.99 -33.88 -4.74
C LEU A 15 30.90 -32.66 -3.80
N ALA A 16 31.97 -32.40 -3.04
CA ALA A 16 32.08 -31.20 -2.22
C ALA A 16 32.26 -29.97 -3.13
N ALA A 17 31.16 -29.35 -3.53
CA ALA A 17 31.16 -28.06 -4.20
C ALA A 17 31.57 -26.97 -3.19
N GLY A 18 32.75 -26.40 -3.39
CA GLY A 18 33.24 -25.25 -2.64
C GLY A 18 32.33 -24.05 -2.84
N LEU A 19 31.47 -23.79 -1.85
CA LEU A 19 30.67 -22.59 -1.75
C LEU A 19 31.61 -21.41 -1.45
N THR A 20 32.05 -20.71 -2.49
CA THR A 20 32.65 -19.39 -2.34
C THR A 20 31.59 -18.47 -1.72
N PRO A 21 31.89 -17.75 -0.62
CA PRO A 21 30.96 -16.80 -0.04
C PRO A 21 30.64 -15.73 -1.09
N ALA A 22 29.42 -15.79 -1.60
CA ALA A 22 28.90 -14.81 -2.53
C ALA A 22 29.07 -13.43 -1.91
N CYS A 23 29.66 -12.51 -2.67
CA CYS A 23 29.78 -11.11 -2.33
C CYS A 23 28.42 -10.60 -1.84
N SER A 24 28.30 -10.35 -0.54
CA SER A 24 27.25 -9.50 0.00
C SER A 24 27.58 -8.10 -0.49
N LEU A 25 27.16 -7.79 -1.72
CA LEU A 25 27.05 -6.43 -2.22
C LEU A 25 26.32 -5.66 -1.12
N ASP A 26 27.08 -4.81 -0.44
CA ASP A 26 26.60 -3.97 0.64
C ASP A 26 25.45 -3.15 0.04
N LYS A 27 24.22 -3.61 0.30
CA LYS A 27 23.01 -2.93 -0.12
C LYS A 27 22.95 -1.71 0.78
N GLY A 28 23.69 -0.67 0.41
CA GLY A 28 23.77 0.58 1.14
C GLY A 28 22.37 0.94 1.61
N SER A 29 22.23 1.13 2.93
CA SER A 29 20.95 1.43 3.56
C SER A 29 20.26 2.52 2.75
N LYS A 30 19.07 2.22 2.19
CA LYS A 30 18.31 3.22 1.45
C LYS A 30 18.12 4.43 2.34
N LYS A 31 18.41 5.62 1.80
CA LYS A 31 18.21 6.88 2.51
C LYS A 31 16.72 7.00 2.88
N VAL A 32 16.44 7.25 4.15
CA VAL A 32 15.11 7.60 4.64
C VAL A 32 15.03 9.11 4.82
N ILE A 33 14.05 9.74 4.20
CA ILE A 33 13.75 11.17 4.39
C ILE A 33 13.06 11.33 5.75
N LYS A 34 13.57 12.20 6.61
CA LYS A 34 13.03 12.43 7.98
C LYS A 34 12.29 13.76 8.11
N GLU A 35 12.56 14.67 7.19
CA GLU A 35 11.97 16.00 7.14
C GLU A 35 10.64 15.97 6.37
N CYS A 36 9.75 16.90 6.72
CA CYS A 36 8.65 17.26 5.82
C CYS A 36 9.23 17.99 4.61
N VAL A 37 9.10 17.37 3.44
CA VAL A 37 9.48 17.96 2.15
C VAL A 37 8.24 17.97 1.26
N LEU A 38 7.56 19.12 1.24
CA LEU A 38 6.41 19.36 0.37
C LEU A 38 6.78 20.41 -0.69
N PRO A 39 7.01 19.99 -1.95
CA PRO A 39 7.20 20.93 -3.05
C PRO A 39 6.07 21.94 -3.16
N ALA A 40 6.40 23.18 -3.55
CA ALA A 40 5.45 24.28 -3.61
C ALA A 40 4.28 24.03 -4.60
N ASP A 41 4.51 23.20 -5.63
CA ASP A 41 3.52 22.79 -6.60
C ASP A 41 2.66 21.58 -6.15
N GLN A 42 2.95 21.00 -4.98
CA GLN A 42 2.26 19.84 -4.40
C GLN A 42 1.45 20.18 -3.14
N THR A 43 1.14 21.45 -2.89
CA THR A 43 0.39 21.89 -1.68
C THR A 43 -1.02 21.29 -1.56
N GLY A 44 -1.64 20.86 -2.66
CA GLY A 44 -2.95 20.21 -2.68
C GLY A 44 -2.88 18.69 -2.49
N THR A 45 -1.68 18.12 -2.41
CA THR A 45 -1.48 16.68 -2.44
C THR A 45 -1.59 16.00 -1.06
N LEU A 46 -1.90 16.75 -0.01
CA LEU A 46 -2.23 16.22 1.31
C LEU A 46 -3.75 16.28 1.50
N SER A 47 -4.42 15.12 1.57
CA SER A 47 -5.88 15.03 1.60
C SER A 47 -6.47 15.02 3.02
N GLY A 48 -5.69 14.60 4.00
CA GLY A 48 -6.14 14.41 5.36
C GLY A 48 -5.04 13.82 6.24
N HIS A 49 -5.28 13.68 7.52
CA HIS A 49 -4.47 12.86 8.42
C HIS A 49 -5.37 12.22 9.48
N TRP A 50 -4.93 11.11 10.08
CA TRP A 50 -5.62 10.52 11.22
C TRP A 50 -5.21 11.20 12.51
N ARG A 51 -6.15 11.34 13.47
CA ARG A 51 -5.83 11.89 14.81
C ARG A 51 -4.88 10.99 15.60
N THR A 52 -4.85 9.71 15.26
CA THR A 52 -4.14 8.67 16.02
C THR A 52 -3.64 7.61 15.07
N THR A 53 -2.54 6.97 15.46
CA THR A 53 -1.86 5.92 14.73
C THR A 53 -1.39 4.86 15.73
N ALA A 54 -1.21 3.60 15.35
CA ALA A 54 -1.35 3.04 14.00
C ALA A 54 -2.83 2.87 13.57
N ILE A 55 -3.10 3.02 12.26
CA ILE A 55 -4.44 2.88 11.68
C ILE A 55 -4.80 1.38 11.62
N PRO A 56 -5.86 0.93 12.32
CA PRO A 56 -6.24 -0.47 12.30
C PRO A 56 -6.85 -0.83 10.95
N ILE A 57 -6.27 -1.80 10.27
CA ILE A 57 -6.84 -2.41 9.07
C ILE A 57 -7.39 -3.80 9.37
N ALA A 58 -8.39 -4.22 8.60
CA ALA A 58 -8.93 -5.58 8.63
C ALA A 58 -9.19 -6.08 7.22
N LEU A 59 -8.99 -7.37 6.98
CA LEU A 59 -9.26 -8.00 5.70
C LEU A 59 -10.69 -8.56 5.70
N GLN A 60 -11.41 -8.43 4.58
CA GLN A 60 -12.71 -9.09 4.43
C GLN A 60 -12.58 -10.60 4.69
N ALA A 61 -13.33 -11.11 5.66
CA ALA A 61 -13.22 -12.47 6.15
C ALA A 61 -13.43 -13.49 5.01
N GLY A 62 -12.48 -14.42 4.86
CA GLY A 62 -12.54 -15.49 3.85
C GLY A 62 -12.34 -15.05 2.40
N ALA A 63 -12.10 -13.76 2.13
CA ALA A 63 -12.01 -13.26 0.76
C ALA A 63 -10.62 -13.44 0.12
N PHE A 64 -9.57 -13.44 0.95
CA PHE A 64 -8.17 -13.43 0.49
C PHE A 64 -7.50 -14.78 0.69
N SER A 65 -6.68 -15.19 -0.28
CA SER A 65 -5.79 -16.34 -0.15
C SER A 65 -4.62 -16.03 0.80
N ALA A 66 -3.94 -17.07 1.30
CA ALA A 66 -2.76 -16.89 2.15
C ALA A 66 -1.65 -16.06 1.48
N GLN A 67 -1.46 -16.22 0.16
CA GLN A 67 -0.48 -15.43 -0.60
C GLN A 67 -0.87 -13.95 -0.66
N GLU A 68 -2.15 -13.65 -0.96
CA GLU A 68 -2.66 -12.27 -0.97
C GLU A 68 -2.57 -11.63 0.41
N ILE A 69 -2.87 -12.37 1.48
CA ILE A 69 -2.69 -11.92 2.86
C ILE A 69 -1.25 -11.49 3.11
N GLY A 70 -0.28 -12.32 2.76
CA GLY A 70 1.15 -11.98 2.91
C GLY A 70 1.57 -10.76 2.09
N ILE A 71 0.98 -10.55 0.90
CA ILE A 71 1.21 -9.36 0.08
C ILE A 71 0.62 -8.10 0.75
N ILE A 72 -0.60 -8.19 1.31
CA ILE A 72 -1.27 -7.09 2.01
C ILE A 72 -0.47 -6.65 3.23
N THR A 73 -0.06 -7.59 4.08
CA THR A 73 0.74 -7.26 5.26
C THR A 73 2.11 -6.71 4.87
N SER A 74 2.73 -7.25 3.80
CA SER A 74 4.00 -6.71 3.28
C SER A 74 3.88 -5.29 2.72
N ALA A 75 2.73 -4.90 2.16
CA ALA A 75 2.48 -3.51 1.75
C ALA A 75 2.31 -2.58 2.97
N ALA A 76 1.67 -3.05 4.03
CA ALA A 76 1.57 -2.31 5.29
C ALA A 76 2.95 -2.15 5.95
N ASP A 77 3.77 -3.20 5.90
CA ASP A 77 5.15 -3.17 6.39
C ASP A 77 6.00 -2.13 5.66
N THR A 78 5.80 -1.90 4.35
CA THR A 78 6.49 -0.81 3.62
C THR A 78 6.26 0.57 4.29
N TRP A 79 5.02 0.87 4.68
CA TRP A 79 4.70 2.13 5.38
C TRP A 79 5.16 2.13 6.84
N ASN A 80 5.01 1.00 7.53
CA ASN A 80 5.47 0.86 8.92
C ASN A 80 6.98 0.99 9.04
N SER A 81 7.77 0.38 8.16
CA SER A 81 9.23 0.52 8.14
C SER A 81 9.63 1.98 7.92
N PHE A 82 9.03 2.65 6.95
CA PHE A 82 9.29 4.06 6.70
C PHE A 82 9.02 4.93 7.93
N TYR A 83 7.80 4.88 8.49
CA TYR A 83 7.42 5.72 9.64
C TYR A 83 8.16 5.34 10.93
N SER A 84 8.55 4.07 11.10
CA SER A 84 9.39 3.65 12.21
C SER A 84 10.79 4.26 12.10
N GLU A 85 11.37 4.29 10.91
CA GLU A 85 12.72 4.84 10.69
C GLU A 85 12.74 6.38 10.66
N SER A 86 11.68 7.02 10.15
CA SER A 86 11.58 8.47 10.05
C SER A 86 11.12 9.13 11.35
N LEU A 87 10.04 8.64 11.96
CA LEU A 87 9.36 9.27 13.10
C LEU A 87 9.27 8.40 14.36
N GLY A 88 9.76 7.16 14.33
CA GLY A 88 9.69 6.25 15.48
C GLY A 88 8.27 5.78 15.82
N MET A 89 7.38 5.71 14.83
CA MET A 89 5.97 5.37 15.03
C MET A 89 5.51 4.23 14.12
N ALA A 90 4.45 3.54 14.53
CA ALA A 90 3.74 2.58 13.67
C ALA A 90 2.65 3.31 12.88
N ALA A 91 2.53 3.02 11.58
CA ALA A 91 1.57 3.69 10.70
C ALA A 91 0.26 2.91 10.55
N ILE A 92 0.36 1.60 10.33
CA ILE A 92 -0.74 0.68 10.03
C ILE A 92 -0.69 -0.53 10.97
N ASP A 93 -1.80 -0.81 11.65
CA ASP A 93 -1.99 -1.97 12.51
C ASP A 93 -2.90 -2.99 11.84
N TYR A 94 -2.33 -4.04 11.25
CA TYR A 94 -3.13 -5.14 10.72
C TYR A 94 -3.55 -6.17 11.76
N GLY A 95 -3.20 -6.00 13.05
CA GLY A 95 -3.51 -6.91 14.13
C GLY A 95 -2.82 -8.27 14.04
N GLY A 96 -2.74 -9.00 15.16
CA GLY A 96 -2.19 -10.35 15.18
C GLY A 96 -0.74 -10.43 14.69
N ASN A 97 -0.48 -11.33 13.74
CA ASN A 97 0.80 -11.45 13.05
C ASN A 97 0.58 -11.43 11.53
N ALA A 98 1.65 -11.27 10.74
CA ALA A 98 1.55 -11.19 9.28
C ALA A 98 0.88 -12.42 8.63
N ALA A 99 0.94 -13.60 9.26
CA ALA A 99 0.28 -14.82 8.77
C ALA A 99 -1.20 -14.93 9.18
N SER A 100 -1.66 -14.08 10.10
CA SER A 100 -3.02 -14.09 10.65
C SER A 100 -3.44 -12.67 11.04
N PRO A 101 -3.55 -11.75 10.07
CA PRO A 101 -4.02 -10.40 10.36
C PRO A 101 -5.49 -10.41 10.78
N ARG A 102 -5.93 -9.30 11.36
CA ARG A 102 -7.32 -9.03 11.70
C ARG A 102 -8.22 -9.21 10.47
N THR A 103 -9.32 -9.91 10.67
CA THR A 103 -10.38 -10.07 9.67
C THR A 103 -11.67 -9.41 10.11
N SER A 104 -12.51 -8.99 9.17
CA SER A 104 -13.84 -8.44 9.43
C SER A 104 -14.90 -9.15 8.59
N SER A 105 -16.01 -9.53 9.21
CA SER A 105 -17.22 -10.02 8.54
C SER A 105 -18.21 -8.90 8.20
N ALA A 106 -17.89 -7.64 8.52
CA ALA A 106 -18.73 -6.51 8.18
C ALA A 106 -18.93 -6.41 6.66
N ALA A 107 -20.17 -6.17 6.24
CA ALA A 107 -20.45 -5.89 4.84
C ALA A 107 -19.92 -4.51 4.46
N ARG A 108 -19.57 -4.34 3.17
CA ARG A 108 -19.23 -3.04 2.59
C ARG A 108 -20.35 -2.04 2.89
N PRO A 109 -20.06 -0.90 3.54
CA PRO A 109 -21.09 0.08 3.87
C PRO A 109 -21.66 0.71 2.61
N ALA A 110 -22.99 0.88 2.56
CA ALA A 110 -23.63 1.62 1.47
C ALA A 110 -23.30 3.12 1.51
N ARG A 111 -22.98 3.64 2.70
CA ARG A 111 -22.65 5.05 2.95
C ARG A 111 -21.50 5.14 3.95
N LEU A 112 -20.29 5.37 3.46
CA LEU A 112 -19.08 5.33 4.29
C LEU A 112 -19.08 6.41 5.40
N CYS A 113 -19.55 7.61 5.11
CA CYS A 113 -19.41 8.76 6.01
C CYS A 113 -20.51 8.90 7.08
N GLU A 114 -21.43 7.94 7.18
CA GLU A 114 -22.48 7.94 8.23
C GLU A 114 -21.95 7.43 9.58
N GLN A 115 -20.84 6.71 9.59
CA GLN A 115 -20.23 6.16 10.79
C GLN A 115 -18.74 6.49 10.80
N GLY A 116 -18.23 6.92 11.94
CA GLY A 116 -16.79 7.08 12.16
C GLY A 116 -16.19 5.87 12.87
N ILE A 117 -14.93 5.57 12.58
CA ILE A 117 -14.15 4.55 13.28
C ILE A 117 -13.19 5.15 14.31
N VAL A 118 -13.31 6.44 14.58
CA VAL A 118 -12.47 7.18 15.53
C VAL A 118 -13.38 7.91 16.52
N ASN A 119 -13.15 7.70 17.82
CA ASN A 119 -13.76 8.46 18.91
C ASN A 119 -12.64 9.13 19.72
N GLY A 120 -12.50 10.45 19.60
CA GLY A 120 -11.36 11.18 20.16
C GLY A 120 -10.05 10.76 19.49
N THR A 121 -9.16 10.14 20.26
CA THR A 121 -7.85 9.60 19.81
C THR A 121 -7.83 8.06 19.77
N THR A 122 -9.00 7.42 19.95
CA THR A 122 -9.11 5.96 19.97
C THR A 122 -9.88 5.46 18.76
N PHE A 123 -9.38 4.40 18.12
CA PHE A 123 -10.12 3.69 17.09
C PHE A 123 -11.23 2.82 17.71
N THR A 124 -12.44 2.94 17.20
CA THR A 124 -13.62 2.11 17.56
C THR A 124 -13.91 1.03 16.52
N GLY A 125 -13.20 1.04 15.40
CA GLY A 125 -13.35 0.09 14.30
C GLY A 125 -12.04 -0.10 13.52
N SER A 126 -12.14 -0.66 12.32
CA SER A 126 -11.00 -0.85 11.42
C SER A 126 -11.37 -0.44 10.00
N VAL A 127 -10.38 0.02 9.25
CA VAL A 127 -10.47 0.21 7.80
C VAL A 127 -10.50 -1.18 7.16
N VAL A 128 -11.62 -1.51 6.50
CA VAL A 128 -11.78 -2.83 5.89
C VAL A 128 -11.31 -2.80 4.45
N ILE A 129 -10.50 -3.81 4.07
CA ILE A 129 -10.07 -4.06 2.70
C ILE A 129 -11.02 -5.09 2.08
N TYR A 130 -11.78 -4.66 1.07
CA TYR A 130 -12.77 -5.46 0.36
C TYR A 130 -12.23 -6.00 -0.96
N LYS A 131 -12.54 -7.26 -1.24
CA LYS A 131 -12.25 -7.93 -2.52
C LYS A 131 -13.53 -7.96 -3.36
N SER A 132 -13.68 -7.01 -4.27
CA SER A 132 -14.92 -6.84 -5.03
C SER A 132 -14.93 -7.72 -6.28
N GLY A 133 -15.63 -8.85 -6.21
CA GLY A 133 -15.94 -9.69 -7.37
C GLY A 133 -17.00 -9.10 -8.30
N ALA A 134 -17.81 -8.17 -7.79
CA ALA A 134 -18.72 -7.33 -8.55
C ALA A 134 -18.41 -5.86 -8.23
N TRP A 135 -17.85 -5.14 -9.21
CA TRP A 135 -17.40 -3.76 -9.04
C TRP A 135 -18.59 -2.80 -9.06
N PRO A 136 -18.89 -2.09 -7.95
CA PRO A 136 -20.13 -1.33 -7.83
C PRO A 136 -20.12 -0.01 -8.61
N TYR A 137 -18.99 0.35 -9.23
CA TYR A 137 -18.80 1.64 -9.90
C TYR A 137 -18.85 1.46 -11.42
N SER A 138 -20.06 1.54 -12.00
CA SER A 138 -20.29 1.32 -13.43
C SER A 138 -19.49 2.27 -14.34
N THR A 139 -19.15 3.47 -13.86
CA THR A 139 -18.37 4.48 -14.59
C THR A 139 -16.86 4.41 -14.34
N MET A 140 -16.40 3.54 -13.45
CA MET A 140 -14.98 3.43 -13.04
C MET A 140 -14.45 2.01 -13.24
N GLN A 141 -14.75 1.40 -14.40
CA GLN A 141 -14.38 0.01 -14.68
C GLN A 141 -12.87 -0.20 -14.83
N ASP A 142 -12.14 0.84 -15.26
CA ASP A 142 -10.68 0.79 -15.43
C ASP A 142 -9.90 1.10 -14.15
N VAL A 143 -10.60 1.37 -13.05
CA VAL A 143 -9.97 1.61 -11.75
C VAL A 143 -9.63 0.27 -11.08
N ILE A 144 -8.36 0.10 -10.73
CA ILE A 144 -7.83 -1.14 -10.14
C ILE A 144 -8.24 -1.26 -8.67
N ALA A 145 -8.16 -0.16 -7.93
CA ALA A 145 -8.51 -0.08 -6.53
C ALA A 145 -8.97 1.34 -6.17
N LEU A 146 -9.68 1.48 -5.05
CA LEU A 146 -10.13 2.75 -4.51
C LEU A 146 -9.95 2.76 -3.00
N THR A 147 -9.49 3.90 -2.47
CA THR A 147 -9.49 4.20 -1.04
C THR A 147 -10.39 5.39 -0.75
N PRO A 148 -11.73 5.22 -0.73
CA PRO A 148 -12.61 6.27 -0.27
C PRO A 148 -12.42 6.50 1.22
N PHE A 149 -12.42 7.76 1.62
CA PHE A 149 -12.34 8.17 3.02
C PHE A 149 -13.26 9.34 3.30
N CYS A 150 -13.52 9.56 4.58
CA CYS A 150 -14.34 10.64 5.10
C CYS A 150 -13.49 11.49 6.03
N SER A 151 -13.56 12.80 5.84
CA SER A 151 -12.83 13.76 6.64
C SER A 151 -13.72 14.91 7.11
N VAL A 152 -13.30 15.55 8.20
CA VAL A 152 -13.85 16.81 8.67
C VAL A 152 -12.84 17.93 8.42
N PRO A 153 -13.29 19.15 8.07
CA PRO A 153 -12.39 20.30 7.92
C PRO A 153 -11.56 20.53 9.19
N ALA A 154 -10.27 20.75 9.01
CA ALA A 154 -9.32 21.10 10.06
C ALA A 154 -8.15 21.88 9.43
N SER A 155 -7.35 22.56 10.27
CA SER A 155 -6.18 23.32 9.84
C SER A 155 -4.92 22.72 10.48
N PRO A 156 -3.81 22.56 9.72
CA PRO A 156 -3.65 22.93 8.31
C PRO A 156 -4.21 21.89 7.32
N ILE A 157 -4.50 20.67 7.77
CA ILE A 157 -4.92 19.54 6.93
C ILE A 157 -6.20 18.94 7.55
N PRO A 158 -7.20 18.51 6.74
CA PRO A 158 -8.40 17.82 7.23
C PRO A 158 -8.09 16.60 8.11
N ILE A 159 -9.07 16.20 8.92
CA ILE A 159 -8.94 15.04 9.79
C ILE A 159 -9.79 13.89 9.26
N ILE A 160 -9.15 12.77 8.97
CA ILE A 160 -9.81 11.54 8.53
C ILE A 160 -10.46 10.86 9.75
N PHE A 161 -11.71 10.43 9.59
CA PHE A 161 -12.46 9.73 10.63
C PHE A 161 -13.04 8.37 10.19
N ASN A 162 -13.03 8.08 8.88
CA ASN A 162 -13.37 6.78 8.33
C ASN A 162 -12.72 6.57 6.95
N ALA A 163 -12.43 5.33 6.59
CA ALA A 163 -11.96 4.92 5.27
C ALA A 163 -12.29 3.44 5.01
N MET A 164 -12.26 3.05 3.74
CA MET A 164 -12.18 1.65 3.33
C MET A 164 -11.26 1.53 2.11
N VAL A 165 -10.80 0.32 1.81
CA VAL A 165 -10.05 0.02 0.57
C VAL A 165 -10.84 -1.01 -0.21
N GLU A 166 -11.02 -0.80 -1.51
CA GLU A 166 -11.74 -1.71 -2.40
C GLU A 166 -10.84 -2.12 -3.57
N LEU A 167 -10.74 -3.43 -3.83
CA LEU A 167 -9.96 -3.98 -4.93
C LEU A 167 -10.89 -4.54 -6.02
N ASN A 168 -10.67 -4.15 -7.27
CA ASN A 168 -11.50 -4.53 -8.41
C ASN A 168 -11.09 -5.90 -8.99
N TYR A 169 -11.52 -6.97 -8.34
CA TYR A 169 -11.31 -8.34 -8.82
C TYR A 169 -12.28 -8.76 -9.93
N GLN A 170 -13.22 -7.89 -10.31
CA GLN A 170 -14.07 -8.12 -11.49
C GLN A 170 -13.27 -7.94 -12.79
N ASN A 171 -12.44 -6.90 -12.86
CA ASN A 171 -11.74 -6.52 -14.09
C ASN A 171 -10.22 -6.76 -14.05
N PHE A 172 -9.66 -7.01 -12.85
CA PHE A 172 -8.23 -7.22 -12.64
C PHE A 172 -7.98 -8.48 -11.81
N PHE A 173 -6.73 -8.95 -11.79
CA PHE A 173 -6.28 -10.10 -10.98
C PHE A 173 -6.97 -11.44 -11.33
N ILE A 174 -7.62 -11.53 -12.48
CA ILE A 174 -8.26 -12.75 -12.99
C ILE A 174 -7.64 -13.16 -14.32
N ALA A 175 -7.70 -14.46 -14.63
CA ALA A 175 -7.14 -15.02 -15.86
C ALA A 175 -7.73 -14.33 -17.11
N GLY A 176 -6.86 -13.99 -18.07
CA GLY A 176 -7.25 -13.31 -19.31
C GLY A 176 -7.51 -11.80 -19.19
N LYS A 177 -7.26 -11.21 -18.01
CA LYS A 177 -7.26 -9.76 -17.79
C LYS A 177 -5.87 -9.25 -17.44
N ARG A 178 -5.74 -7.93 -17.31
CA ARG A 178 -4.52 -7.31 -16.78
C ARG A 178 -4.28 -7.78 -15.34
N ILE A 179 -3.02 -8.00 -15.01
CA ILE A 179 -2.57 -8.49 -13.70
C ILE A 179 -1.67 -7.42 -13.09
N PRO A 180 -2.25 -6.43 -12.38
CA PRO A 180 -1.47 -5.44 -11.65
C PRO A 180 -0.59 -6.14 -10.59
N ASP A 181 0.54 -5.53 -10.25
CA ASP A 181 1.30 -5.96 -9.07
C ASP A 181 0.53 -5.58 -7.80
N LEU A 182 -0.09 -6.58 -7.15
CA LEU A 182 -0.98 -6.36 -6.00
C LEU A 182 -0.30 -5.59 -4.87
N LYS A 183 1.00 -5.84 -4.62
CA LYS A 183 1.74 -5.11 -3.60
C LYS A 183 1.85 -3.63 -3.94
N SER A 184 2.19 -3.28 -5.18
CA SER A 184 2.30 -1.90 -5.64
C SER A 184 0.97 -1.15 -5.53
N ILE A 185 -0.14 -1.81 -5.89
CA ILE A 185 -1.48 -1.26 -5.71
C ILE A 185 -1.76 -1.00 -4.23
N LEU A 186 -1.46 -1.94 -3.34
CA LEU A 186 -1.72 -1.75 -1.91
C LEU A 186 -0.79 -0.72 -1.26
N VAL A 187 0.46 -0.59 -1.71
CA VAL A 187 1.35 0.50 -1.27
C VAL A 187 0.74 1.87 -1.66
N HIS A 188 0.20 1.99 -2.88
CA HIS A 188 -0.51 3.18 -3.36
C HIS A 188 -1.78 3.48 -2.54
N GLU A 189 -2.67 2.50 -2.39
CA GLU A 189 -3.91 2.64 -1.61
C GLU A 189 -3.62 2.95 -0.14
N PHE A 190 -2.57 2.38 0.44
CA PHE A 190 -2.14 2.73 1.79
C PHE A 190 -1.57 4.15 1.87
N GLY A 191 -0.97 4.69 0.81
CA GLY A 191 -0.64 6.11 0.73
C GLY A 191 -1.87 7.00 0.81
N HIS A 192 -2.94 6.66 0.07
CA HIS A 192 -4.23 7.33 0.20
C HIS A 192 -4.81 7.21 1.60
N LEU A 193 -4.73 6.01 2.19
CA LEU A 193 -5.17 5.77 3.55
C LEU A 193 -4.43 6.64 4.56
N MET A 194 -3.12 6.82 4.41
CA MET A 194 -2.33 7.70 5.28
C MET A 194 -2.72 9.18 5.13
N GLY A 195 -3.31 9.57 4.00
CA GLY A 195 -3.75 10.93 3.71
C GLY A 195 -3.01 11.62 2.56
N LEU A 196 -2.34 10.86 1.69
CA LEU A 196 -1.70 11.41 0.48
C LEU A 196 -2.66 11.32 -0.71
N ASN A 197 -2.77 12.37 -1.50
CA ASN A 197 -3.33 12.27 -2.86
C ASN A 197 -2.25 11.81 -3.86
N HIS A 198 -2.64 11.70 -5.12
CA HIS A 198 -1.70 11.46 -6.21
C HIS A 198 -0.53 12.47 -6.22
N SER A 199 0.64 12.01 -6.67
CA SER A 199 1.84 12.86 -6.83
C SER A 199 1.68 13.94 -7.90
N CYS A 200 0.77 13.73 -8.85
CA CYS A 200 0.40 14.68 -9.90
C CYS A 200 -1.03 14.39 -10.36
N GLU A 201 -1.61 15.29 -11.16
CA GLU A 201 -2.93 15.10 -11.78
C GLU A 201 -2.84 15.27 -13.31
N LYS A 202 -3.71 14.58 -14.06
CA LYS A 202 -3.78 14.74 -15.53
C LYS A 202 -4.39 16.07 -15.95
N THR A 203 -5.28 16.60 -15.11
CA THR A 203 -5.94 17.89 -15.31
C THR A 203 -5.32 18.94 -14.41
N THR A 204 -5.28 20.19 -14.86
CA THR A 204 -4.82 21.31 -14.03
C THR A 204 -5.67 21.44 -12.77
N LYS A 205 -5.05 21.28 -11.61
CA LYS A 205 -5.67 21.42 -10.29
C LYS A 205 -4.69 22.15 -9.37
N THR A 206 -5.17 23.16 -8.64
CA THR A 206 -4.34 23.96 -7.75
C THR A 206 -3.62 23.08 -6.72
N GLY A 207 -2.31 23.25 -6.60
CA GLY A 207 -1.48 22.47 -5.68
C GLY A 207 -1.21 21.04 -6.15
N PHE A 208 -1.43 20.74 -7.43
CA PHE A 208 -1.02 19.49 -8.07
C PHE A 208 -0.23 19.77 -9.35
N PRO A 209 0.95 19.17 -9.54
CA PRO A 209 1.65 19.24 -10.81
C PRO A 209 0.88 18.48 -11.89
N ASN A 210 1.00 18.91 -13.15
CA ASN A 210 0.37 18.22 -14.27
C ASN A 210 1.24 17.03 -14.72
N CYS A 211 0.72 15.80 -14.63
CA CYS A 211 1.43 14.58 -14.99
C CYS A 211 1.92 14.53 -16.46
N THR A 212 1.32 15.31 -17.36
CA THR A 212 1.69 15.33 -18.79
C THR A 212 2.68 16.45 -19.13
N ASN A 213 3.13 17.25 -18.15
CA ASN A 213 4.13 18.27 -18.38
C ASN A 213 5.49 17.60 -18.66
N ALA A 214 6.10 17.91 -19.81
CA ALA A 214 7.40 17.36 -20.21
C ALA A 214 8.54 17.72 -19.23
N SER A 215 8.37 18.79 -18.45
CA SER A 215 9.34 19.25 -17.44
C SER A 215 8.98 18.82 -16.02
N ILE A 216 8.04 17.89 -15.82
CA ILE A 216 7.70 17.38 -14.49
C ILE A 216 8.91 16.69 -13.85
N ASP A 217 9.07 16.85 -12.53
CA ASP A 217 10.08 16.11 -11.78
C ASP A 217 9.86 14.58 -11.97
N PRO A 218 10.85 13.83 -12.48
CA PRO A 218 10.75 12.38 -12.64
C PRO A 218 10.45 11.62 -11.34
N ASN A 219 10.77 12.20 -10.17
CA ASN A 219 10.39 11.63 -8.87
C ASN A 219 8.87 11.58 -8.69
N TYR A 220 8.10 12.48 -9.31
CA TYR A 220 6.64 12.45 -9.23
C TYR A 220 6.07 11.31 -10.07
N LEU A 221 6.70 11.02 -11.21
CA LEU A 221 6.29 9.97 -12.14
C LEU A 221 6.69 8.56 -11.69
N SER A 222 7.69 8.44 -10.82
CA SER A 222 8.15 7.17 -10.22
C SER A 222 7.59 6.93 -8.81
N ALA A 223 6.86 7.91 -8.24
CA ALA A 223 6.25 7.81 -6.92
C ALA A 223 5.24 6.66 -6.85
N SER A 224 5.11 6.07 -5.65
CA SER A 224 4.06 5.09 -5.38
C SER A 224 2.66 5.69 -5.57
N LEU A 225 2.49 6.99 -5.29
CA LEU A 225 1.24 7.75 -5.47
C LEU A 225 1.04 8.29 -6.90
N PHE A 226 1.78 7.84 -7.91
CA PHE A 226 1.52 8.24 -9.30
C PHE A 226 0.17 7.66 -9.79
N PRO A 227 -0.73 8.44 -10.44
CA PRO A 227 -2.11 8.02 -10.72
C PRO A 227 -2.28 7.02 -11.87
N VAL A 228 -1.18 6.60 -12.52
CA VAL A 228 -1.24 5.72 -13.69
C VAL A 228 -0.33 4.54 -13.45
N PHE A 229 -0.92 3.34 -13.51
CA PHE A 229 -0.18 2.09 -13.58
C PHE A 229 -0.05 1.67 -15.05
N SER A 230 1.20 1.51 -15.48
CA SER A 230 1.54 0.94 -16.78
C SER A 230 1.55 -0.59 -16.72
N PHE A 231 1.34 -1.20 -17.88
CA PHE A 231 1.35 -2.64 -18.07
C PHE A 231 2.31 -2.97 -19.21
N ASP A 232 3.02 -4.09 -19.08
CA ASP A 232 3.85 -4.60 -20.16
C ASP A 232 3.02 -5.23 -21.29
N SER A 233 3.71 -5.70 -22.33
CA SER A 233 3.07 -6.36 -23.48
C SER A 233 2.35 -7.68 -23.12
N SER A 234 2.66 -8.27 -21.96
CA SER A 234 2.04 -9.47 -21.42
C SER A 234 0.88 -9.17 -20.46
N GLY A 235 0.60 -7.90 -20.19
CA GLY A 235 -0.47 -7.45 -19.31
C GLY A 235 -0.13 -7.46 -17.82
N TYR A 236 1.15 -7.62 -17.45
CA TYR A 236 1.61 -7.49 -16.07
C TYR A 236 1.86 -6.02 -15.73
N GLY A 237 1.36 -5.60 -14.56
CA GLY A 237 1.54 -4.24 -14.07
C GLY A 237 2.97 -3.97 -13.63
N GLU A 238 3.41 -2.72 -13.74
CA GLU A 238 4.69 -2.27 -13.21
C GLU A 238 4.79 -2.44 -11.68
N SER A 239 6.02 -2.57 -11.18
CA SER A 239 6.32 -2.70 -9.75
C SER A 239 6.76 -1.36 -9.14
N ARG A 240 6.00 -0.89 -8.16
CA ARG A 240 6.22 0.30 -7.32
C ARG A 240 6.05 -0.03 -5.83
N GLN A 241 6.75 -1.06 -5.39
CA GLN A 241 6.60 -1.64 -4.05
C GLN A 241 7.35 -0.87 -2.93
N ALA A 242 8.07 0.20 -3.27
CA ALA A 242 8.89 0.99 -2.36
C ALA A 242 8.59 2.49 -2.50
N LEU A 243 8.73 3.23 -1.40
CA LEU A 243 8.52 4.68 -1.35
C LEU A 243 9.77 5.41 -1.86
N ASN A 244 9.60 6.35 -2.78
CA ASN A 244 10.69 7.22 -3.20
C ASN A 244 10.76 8.50 -2.34
N ASP A 245 11.72 9.39 -2.62
CA ASP A 245 11.91 10.63 -1.85
C ASP A 245 10.66 11.54 -1.87
N ASN A 246 9.87 11.54 -2.95
CA ASN A 246 8.63 12.31 -3.03
C ASN A 246 7.54 11.74 -2.12
N ASP A 247 7.36 10.42 -2.15
CA ASP A 247 6.41 9.74 -1.25
C ASP A 247 6.77 10.02 0.21
N GLN A 248 8.03 9.81 0.59
CA GLN A 248 8.53 9.95 1.96
C GLN A 248 8.45 11.40 2.47
N GLY A 249 8.91 12.37 1.68
CA GLY A 249 8.90 13.78 2.05
C GLY A 249 7.50 14.31 2.33
N ARG A 250 6.52 13.95 1.48
CA ARG A 250 5.11 14.32 1.65
C ARG A 250 4.48 13.58 2.83
N ALA A 251 4.78 12.30 3.01
CA ALA A 251 4.27 11.49 4.10
C ALA A 251 4.68 12.03 5.48
N ASN A 252 5.91 12.54 5.63
CA ASN A 252 6.35 13.19 6.85
C ASN A 252 5.56 14.47 7.15
N CYS A 253 5.12 15.22 6.14
CA CYS A 253 4.32 16.44 6.34
C CYS A 253 2.97 16.20 7.02
N LEU A 254 2.47 14.95 7.01
CA LEU A 254 1.22 14.59 7.66
C LEU A 254 1.36 14.51 9.19
N TYR A 255 2.52 14.07 9.71
CA TYR A 255 2.68 13.68 11.12
C TYR A 255 3.89 14.31 11.83
N THR A 256 4.65 15.20 11.18
CA THR A 256 5.81 15.92 11.78
C THR A 256 5.49 17.26 12.46
N SER A 257 4.24 17.72 12.43
CA SER A 257 3.90 19.00 13.07
C SER A 257 3.87 18.90 14.60
N PRO A 258 4.44 19.88 15.34
CA PRO A 258 4.51 19.87 16.81
C PRO A 258 3.15 19.95 17.55
N ALA A 259 2.03 19.92 16.83
CA ALA A 259 0.68 19.93 17.41
C ALA A 259 0.14 18.53 17.74
N SER A 260 0.85 17.45 17.42
CA SER A 260 0.41 16.06 17.68
C SER A 260 0.77 15.52 19.08
N THR A 261 1.36 16.33 19.96
CA THR A 261 1.70 15.95 21.34
C THR A 261 0.75 16.56 22.39
N ASN A 262 -0.56 16.34 22.25
CA ASN A 262 -1.53 16.60 23.32
C ASN A 262 -2.19 15.31 23.78
#